data_AF-A0AAE1F7V0-F1
#
_entry.id   AF-A0AAE1F7V0-F1
#
_cell.length_a   1.000
_cell.length_b   1.000
_cell.length_c   1.000
_cell.angle_alpha   90.00
_cell.angle_beta   90.00
_cell.angle_gamma   90.00
#
_symmetry.space_group_name_H-M   'P 1'
#
loop_
_entity.id
_entity.type
_entity.pdbx_description
1 polymer ?
#
loop_
_entity_poly.entity_id
_entity_poly.type
_entity_poly.pdbx_seq_one_letter_code
_entity_poly.pdbx_strand_id
1 'polypeptide(L)'
;MIRNLKSEHKKAVNDYRELKLLLDMYKGVGKEQRDKVQLMAAEKKARQEVEELKAQVKKLQESKREERKKLADEEAIRKIKQLDESVHQLQRQVAVQKQEEETLLNEMEVTGQAFEDMQEQNIRLIQQLREKDDANFKLMSERIKSNQIHQLANEERNVLQEQTNTLTTQVEAQNQVVRKLEEKERLLQNNLTTVEKELSLRQQALEMHKRKAIESAQSAADLKLHLEKYHAQMKEAQQVVAEKTMALEQEAFKYRRIQEEVASLRRKVERAKKFEMVDRADEVLMEEIRDYKDTLTCPSCKVKRKDAVLVKCFHVFCFDCLRTRYETRQRKCPKCNAAFGANDYHRLYLT
;
A
#
# COMPACT_ATOMS: atom_id res chain seq x y z
N MET A 1 -10.42 -49.26 -210.53
CA MET A 1 -9.77 -48.07 -211.13
C MET A 1 -10.62 -47.35 -212.20
N ILE A 2 -11.81 -47.86 -212.56
CA ILE A 2 -12.83 -47.19 -213.38
C ILE A 2 -14.18 -47.61 -212.76
N ARG A 3 -14.70 -47.05 -211.67
CA ARG A 3 -15.64 -45.91 -211.66
C ARG A 3 -15.49 -45.02 -210.41
N ASN A 4 -14.70 -45.40 -209.39
CA ASN A 4 -14.38 -44.49 -208.29
C ASN A 4 -13.68 -43.23 -208.83
N LEU A 5 -12.76 -43.40 -209.79
CA LEU A 5 -12.21 -42.31 -210.59
C LEU A 5 -13.23 -41.60 -211.51
N LYS A 6 -14.40 -42.17 -211.81
CA LYS A 6 -15.49 -41.50 -212.56
C LYS A 6 -16.44 -40.72 -211.66
N SER A 7 -16.65 -41.13 -210.41
CA SER A 7 -17.49 -40.42 -209.42
C SER A 7 -16.73 -39.25 -208.80
N GLU A 8 -15.47 -39.46 -208.44
CA GLU A 8 -14.57 -38.38 -208.02
C GLU A 8 -14.33 -37.39 -209.16
N HIS A 9 -14.25 -37.85 -210.42
CA HIS A 9 -14.25 -36.97 -211.58
C HIS A 9 -15.60 -36.26 -211.78
N LYS A 10 -16.76 -36.84 -211.40
CA LYS A 10 -18.07 -36.17 -211.49
C LYS A 10 -18.30 -35.14 -210.38
N LYS A 11 -17.81 -35.41 -209.16
CA LYS A 11 -17.83 -34.46 -208.04
C LYS A 11 -16.80 -33.36 -208.26
N ALA A 12 -15.56 -33.69 -208.61
CA ALA A 12 -14.54 -32.70 -208.95
C ALA A 12 -14.86 -31.90 -210.23
N VAL A 13 -15.58 -32.44 -211.22
CA VAL A 13 -16.07 -31.66 -212.39
C VAL A 13 -17.25 -30.78 -212.02
N ASN A 14 -18.13 -31.22 -211.11
CA ASN A 14 -19.17 -30.34 -210.58
C ASN A 14 -18.57 -29.25 -209.70
N ASP A 15 -17.67 -29.59 -208.77
CA ASP A 15 -16.93 -28.63 -207.95
C ASP A 15 -16.08 -27.71 -208.84
N TYR A 16 -15.47 -28.20 -209.93
CA TYR A 16 -14.77 -27.35 -210.90
C TYR A 16 -15.73 -26.47 -211.71
N ARG A 17 -16.95 -26.93 -212.04
CA ARG A 17 -17.98 -26.09 -212.68
C ARG A 17 -18.55 -25.06 -211.71
N GLU A 18 -18.78 -25.41 -210.46
CA GLU A 18 -19.30 -24.55 -209.40
C GLU A 18 -18.25 -23.52 -208.98
N LEU A 19 -16.99 -23.95 -208.83
CA LEU A 19 -15.86 -23.08 -208.57
C LEU A 19 -15.52 -22.21 -209.78
N LYS A 20 -15.69 -22.70 -211.02
CA LYS A 20 -15.57 -21.88 -212.24
C LYS A 20 -16.72 -20.88 -212.39
N LEU A 21 -17.94 -21.23 -211.99
CA LEU A 21 -19.08 -20.31 -211.88
C LEU A 21 -18.85 -19.26 -210.79
N LEU A 22 -18.35 -19.66 -209.62
CA LEU A 22 -17.94 -18.76 -208.55
C LEU A 22 -16.78 -17.86 -208.99
N LEU A 23 -15.85 -18.35 -209.81
CA LEU A 23 -14.72 -17.58 -210.33
C LEU A 23 -15.13 -16.62 -211.46
N ASP A 24 -16.07 -17.00 -212.33
CA ASP A 24 -16.63 -16.12 -213.36
C ASP A 24 -17.57 -15.07 -212.73
N MET A 25 -18.30 -15.41 -211.65
CA MET A 25 -18.97 -14.42 -210.79
C MET A 25 -17.96 -13.53 -210.06
N TYR A 26 -16.85 -14.05 -209.53
CA TYR A 26 -15.82 -13.23 -208.89
C TYR A 26 -15.08 -12.31 -209.87
N LYS A 27 -14.99 -12.68 -211.15
CA LYS A 27 -14.41 -11.86 -212.23
C LYS A 27 -15.37 -10.80 -212.76
N GLY A 28 -16.69 -11.03 -212.70
CA GLY A 28 -17.73 -10.05 -213.07
C GLY A 28 -18.11 -9.06 -211.96
N VAL A 29 -17.78 -9.36 -210.70
CA VAL A 29 -18.11 -8.50 -209.56
C VAL A 29 -17.04 -7.43 -209.34
N GLY A 30 -17.45 -6.17 -209.50
CA GLY A 30 -16.62 -4.97 -209.32
C GLY A 30 -15.98 -4.89 -207.93
N LYS A 31 -14.82 -4.22 -207.85
CA LYS A 31 -13.95 -4.12 -206.67
C LYS A 31 -14.70 -3.69 -205.39
N GLU A 32 -15.71 -2.81 -205.51
CA GLU A 32 -16.51 -2.31 -204.37
C GLU A 32 -17.27 -3.40 -203.61
N GLN A 33 -17.78 -4.44 -204.27
CA GLN A 33 -18.57 -5.47 -203.59
C GLN A 33 -17.68 -6.44 -202.78
N ARG A 34 -16.39 -6.57 -203.14
CA ARG A 34 -15.41 -7.39 -202.40
C ARG A 34 -14.93 -6.71 -201.12
N ASP A 35 -14.71 -5.40 -201.18
CA ASP A 35 -14.27 -4.61 -200.02
C ASP A 35 -15.36 -4.58 -198.92
N LYS A 36 -16.65 -4.60 -199.29
CA LYS A 36 -17.77 -4.64 -198.33
C LYS A 36 -17.83 -5.93 -197.51
N VAL A 37 -17.50 -7.08 -198.11
CA VAL A 37 -17.52 -8.38 -197.40
C VAL A 37 -16.31 -8.50 -196.46
N GLN A 38 -15.14 -7.98 -196.84
CA GLN A 38 -13.98 -7.94 -195.96
C GLN A 38 -14.20 -6.99 -194.75
N LEU A 39 -14.84 -5.84 -194.95
CA LEU A 39 -15.21 -4.92 -193.86
C LEU A 39 -16.20 -5.53 -192.87
N MET A 40 -17.23 -6.26 -193.34
CA MET A 40 -18.18 -6.95 -192.45
C MET A 40 -17.51 -8.07 -191.63
N ALA A 41 -16.54 -8.79 -192.19
CA ALA A 41 -15.78 -9.79 -191.45
C ALA A 41 -14.88 -9.16 -190.38
N ALA A 42 -14.25 -8.02 -190.68
CA ALA A 42 -13.45 -7.25 -189.73
C ALA A 42 -14.31 -6.66 -188.59
N GLU A 43 -15.50 -6.12 -188.89
CA GLU A 43 -16.43 -5.60 -187.87
C GLU A 43 -16.90 -6.70 -186.91
N LYS A 44 -17.24 -7.88 -187.44
CA LYS A 44 -17.68 -9.01 -186.59
C LYS A 44 -16.58 -9.47 -185.64
N LYS A 45 -15.32 -9.46 -186.08
CA LYS A 45 -14.16 -9.85 -185.26
C LYS A 45 -13.88 -8.81 -184.17
N ALA A 46 -13.93 -7.52 -184.51
CA ALA A 46 -13.78 -6.43 -183.55
C ALA A 46 -14.91 -6.42 -182.50
N ARG A 47 -16.16 -6.75 -182.88
CA ARG A 47 -17.27 -6.87 -181.92
C ARG A 47 -17.08 -8.02 -180.92
N GLN A 48 -16.49 -9.15 -181.33
CA GLN A 48 -16.18 -10.24 -180.41
C GLN A 48 -15.08 -9.86 -179.41
N GLU A 49 -14.02 -9.19 -179.85
CA GLU A 49 -12.94 -8.72 -178.96
C GLU A 49 -13.45 -7.69 -177.93
N VAL A 50 -14.39 -6.82 -178.31
CA VAL A 50 -15.01 -5.84 -177.39
C VAL A 50 -15.87 -6.54 -176.33
N GLU A 51 -16.62 -7.59 -176.68
CA GLU A 51 -17.43 -8.33 -175.70
C GLU A 51 -16.56 -9.17 -174.75
N GLU A 52 -15.45 -9.76 -175.22
CA GLU A 52 -14.49 -10.45 -174.34
C GLU A 52 -13.80 -9.49 -173.37
N LEU A 53 -13.39 -8.30 -173.82
CA LEU A 53 -12.78 -7.28 -172.97
C LEU A 53 -13.78 -6.72 -171.93
N LYS A 54 -15.05 -6.51 -172.30
CA LYS A 54 -16.09 -6.13 -171.34
C LYS A 54 -16.32 -7.20 -170.27
N ALA A 55 -16.30 -8.48 -170.65
CA ALA A 55 -16.42 -9.57 -169.69
C ALA A 55 -15.23 -9.64 -168.71
N GLN A 56 -14.01 -9.38 -169.18
CA GLN A 56 -12.82 -9.30 -168.30
C GLN A 56 -12.88 -8.11 -167.33
N VAL A 57 -13.30 -6.93 -167.80
CA VAL A 57 -13.45 -5.74 -166.95
C VAL A 57 -14.48 -5.98 -165.84
N LYS A 58 -15.60 -6.64 -166.16
CA LYS A 58 -16.65 -6.95 -165.17
C LYS A 58 -16.13 -7.91 -164.08
N LYS A 59 -15.39 -8.96 -164.44
CA LYS A 59 -14.75 -9.88 -163.47
C LYS A 59 -13.75 -9.16 -162.55
N LEU A 60 -12.93 -8.27 -163.10
CA LEU A 60 -11.96 -7.50 -162.30
C LEU A 60 -12.65 -6.52 -161.34
N GLN A 61 -13.74 -5.89 -161.76
CA GLN A 61 -14.53 -5.00 -160.90
C GLN A 61 -15.22 -5.74 -159.76
N GLU A 62 -15.79 -6.92 -160.02
CA GLU A 62 -16.40 -7.77 -158.98
C GLU A 62 -15.37 -8.29 -157.98
N SER A 63 -14.21 -8.77 -158.46
CA SER A 63 -13.09 -9.20 -157.60
C SER A 63 -12.57 -8.06 -156.70
N LYS A 64 -12.40 -6.86 -157.25
CA LYS A 64 -11.94 -5.69 -156.48
C LYS A 64 -12.97 -5.22 -155.44
N ARG A 65 -14.27 -5.41 -155.72
CA ARG A 65 -15.36 -5.09 -154.77
C ARG A 65 -15.42 -6.11 -153.63
N GLU A 66 -15.22 -7.39 -153.92
CA GLU A 66 -15.12 -8.45 -152.92
C GLU A 66 -13.87 -8.29 -152.04
N GLU A 67 -12.71 -7.94 -152.60
CA GLU A 67 -11.50 -7.63 -151.82
C GLU A 67 -11.70 -6.42 -150.91
N ARG A 68 -12.30 -5.32 -151.41
CA ARG A 68 -12.62 -4.16 -150.56
C ARG A 68 -13.56 -4.51 -149.42
N LYS A 69 -14.55 -5.38 -149.66
CA LYS A 69 -15.48 -5.83 -148.63
C LYS A 69 -14.77 -6.71 -147.59
N LYS A 70 -13.91 -7.65 -148.03
CA LYS A 70 -13.08 -8.46 -147.13
C LYS A 70 -12.12 -7.62 -146.30
N LEU A 71 -11.47 -6.61 -146.89
CA LEU A 71 -10.58 -5.69 -146.16
C LEU A 71 -11.33 -4.87 -145.11
N ALA A 72 -12.53 -4.36 -145.43
CA ALA A 72 -13.36 -3.63 -144.48
C ALA A 72 -13.89 -4.55 -143.36
N ASP A 73 -14.29 -5.78 -143.69
CA ASP A 73 -14.72 -6.79 -142.72
C ASP A 73 -13.54 -7.22 -141.81
N GLU A 74 -12.33 -7.38 -142.37
CA GLU A 74 -11.11 -7.66 -141.58
C GLU A 74 -10.73 -6.51 -140.65
N GLU A 75 -10.85 -5.26 -141.08
CA GLU A 75 -10.55 -4.09 -140.27
C GLU A 75 -11.58 -3.92 -139.14
N ALA A 76 -12.87 -4.16 -139.44
CA ALA A 76 -13.94 -4.20 -138.44
C ALA A 76 -13.71 -5.34 -137.42
N ILE A 77 -13.32 -6.54 -137.86
CA ILE A 77 -13.01 -7.67 -136.98
C ILE A 77 -11.79 -7.37 -136.10
N ARG A 78 -10.74 -6.73 -136.63
CA ARG A 78 -9.58 -6.30 -135.83
C ARG A 78 -9.99 -5.29 -134.75
N LYS A 79 -10.85 -4.32 -135.09
CA LYS A 79 -11.31 -3.31 -134.15
C LYS A 79 -12.24 -3.89 -133.08
N ILE A 80 -13.11 -4.83 -133.44
CA ILE A 80 -13.93 -5.60 -132.49
C ILE A 80 -13.03 -6.39 -131.53
N LYS A 81 -12.03 -7.10 -132.05
CA LYS A 81 -11.06 -7.83 -131.20
C LYS A 81 -10.30 -6.92 -130.23
N GLN A 82 -9.84 -5.76 -130.70
CA GLN A 82 -9.17 -4.78 -129.83
C GLN A 82 -10.09 -4.21 -128.76
N LEU A 83 -11.35 -3.94 -129.09
CA LEU A 83 -12.35 -3.48 -128.13
C LEU A 83 -12.72 -4.59 -127.14
N ASP A 84 -12.86 -5.83 -127.60
CA ASP A 84 -13.11 -6.99 -126.73
C ASP A 84 -11.93 -7.24 -125.80
N GLU A 85 -10.68 -7.17 -126.28
CA GLU A 85 -9.48 -7.23 -125.45
C GLU A 85 -9.44 -6.10 -124.42
N SER A 86 -9.81 -4.87 -124.83
CA SER A 86 -9.90 -3.72 -123.91
C SER A 86 -10.99 -3.91 -122.86
N VAL A 87 -12.16 -4.44 -123.25
CA VAL A 87 -13.26 -4.78 -122.34
C VAL A 87 -12.82 -5.87 -121.37
N HIS A 88 -12.13 -6.92 -121.83
CA HIS A 88 -11.61 -7.97 -120.97
C HIS A 88 -10.55 -7.43 -119.98
N GLN A 89 -9.67 -6.51 -120.44
CA GLN A 89 -8.70 -5.85 -119.57
C GLN A 89 -9.39 -4.99 -118.51
N LEU A 90 -10.38 -4.18 -118.90
CA LEU A 90 -11.15 -3.35 -117.97
C LEU A 90 -11.96 -4.21 -116.99
N GLN A 91 -12.58 -5.29 -117.45
CA GLN A 91 -13.28 -6.25 -116.57
C GLN A 91 -12.31 -6.89 -115.57
N ARG A 92 -11.08 -7.22 -115.99
CA ARG A 92 -10.05 -7.77 -115.11
C ARG A 92 -9.57 -6.72 -114.10
N GLN A 93 -9.38 -5.47 -114.51
CA GLN A 93 -9.04 -4.38 -113.60
C GLN A 93 -10.13 -4.11 -112.58
N VAL A 94 -11.40 -4.08 -113.01
CA VAL A 94 -12.55 -3.94 -112.09
C VAL A 94 -12.62 -5.10 -111.11
N ALA A 95 -12.34 -6.32 -111.55
CA ALA A 95 -12.30 -7.49 -110.66
C ALA A 95 -11.17 -7.38 -109.62
N VAL A 96 -9.97 -6.93 -110.04
CA VAL A 96 -8.83 -6.72 -109.12
C VAL A 96 -9.14 -5.61 -108.12
N GLN A 97 -9.65 -4.46 -108.58
CA GLN A 97 -10.03 -3.35 -107.69
C GLN A 97 -11.12 -3.72 -106.70
N LYS A 98 -12.13 -4.50 -107.13
CA LYS A 98 -13.15 -5.03 -106.21
C LYS A 98 -12.55 -5.95 -105.15
N GLN A 99 -11.61 -6.81 -105.53
CA GLN A 99 -10.93 -7.69 -104.59
C GLN A 99 -10.05 -6.89 -103.61
N GLU A 100 -9.34 -5.85 -104.10
CA GLU A 100 -8.56 -4.95 -103.27
C GLU A 100 -9.45 -4.15 -102.30
N GLU A 101 -10.58 -3.60 -102.77
CA GLU A 101 -11.58 -2.92 -101.94
C GLU A 101 -12.12 -3.85 -100.84
N GLU A 102 -12.49 -5.08 -101.19
CA GLU A 102 -12.95 -6.09 -100.22
C GLU A 102 -11.87 -6.44 -99.20
N THR A 103 -10.61 -6.53 -99.63
CA THR A 103 -9.47 -6.79 -98.74
C THR A 103 -9.26 -5.61 -97.79
N LEU A 104 -9.32 -4.37 -98.28
CA LEU A 104 -9.21 -3.17 -97.46
C LEU A 104 -10.38 -3.02 -96.48
N LEU A 105 -11.60 -3.37 -96.89
CA LEU A 105 -12.77 -3.40 -96.00
C LEU A 105 -12.56 -4.41 -94.86
N ASN A 106 -12.08 -5.61 -95.17
CA ASN A 106 -11.74 -6.62 -94.16
C ASN A 106 -10.62 -6.15 -93.23
N GLU A 107 -9.56 -5.53 -93.75
CA GLU A 107 -8.48 -4.97 -92.93
C GLU A 107 -8.98 -3.83 -92.02
N MET A 108 -9.89 -2.99 -92.52
CA MET A 108 -10.52 -1.93 -91.74
C MET A 108 -11.41 -2.49 -90.63
N GLU A 109 -12.18 -3.55 -90.89
CA GLU A 109 -13.01 -4.24 -89.89
C GLU A 109 -12.14 -4.88 -88.80
N VAL A 110 -11.07 -5.58 -89.18
CA VAL A 110 -10.11 -6.17 -88.23
C VAL A 110 -9.42 -5.10 -87.38
N THR A 111 -9.00 -4.00 -88.00
CA THR A 111 -8.36 -2.88 -87.28
C THR A 111 -9.36 -2.17 -86.36
N GLY A 112 -10.61 -2.02 -86.79
CA GLY A 112 -11.71 -1.48 -86.00
C GLY A 112 -11.97 -2.32 -84.75
N GLN A 113 -12.10 -3.63 -84.91
CA GLN A 113 -12.30 -4.56 -83.79
C GLN A 113 -11.12 -4.51 -82.81
N ALA A 114 -9.88 -4.54 -83.29
CA ALA A 114 -8.70 -4.45 -82.43
C ALA A 114 -8.65 -3.12 -81.65
N PHE A 115 -9.11 -2.03 -82.25
CA PHE A 115 -9.21 -0.73 -81.59
C PHE A 115 -10.31 -0.70 -80.53
N GLU A 116 -11.49 -1.25 -80.82
CA GLU A 116 -12.59 -1.40 -79.87
C GLU A 116 -12.19 -2.27 -78.68
N ASP A 117 -11.57 -3.42 -78.92
CA ASP A 117 -11.04 -4.32 -77.89
C ASP A 117 -10.01 -3.60 -76.99
N MET A 118 -9.12 -2.82 -77.60
CA MET A 118 -8.13 -2.03 -76.86
C MET A 118 -8.79 -0.91 -76.05
N GLN A 119 -9.82 -0.24 -76.58
CA GLN A 119 -10.59 0.75 -75.82
C GLN A 119 -11.29 0.11 -74.63
N GLU A 120 -11.96 -1.02 -74.81
CA GLU A 120 -12.59 -1.77 -73.71
C GLU A 120 -11.55 -2.18 -72.67
N GLN A 121 -10.40 -2.67 -73.10
CA GLN A 121 -9.31 -3.03 -72.19
C GLN A 121 -8.83 -1.82 -71.39
N ASN A 122 -8.69 -0.65 -72.04
CA ASN A 122 -8.29 0.59 -71.38
C ASN A 122 -9.31 1.03 -70.33
N ILE A 123 -10.61 0.98 -70.67
CA ILE A 123 -11.71 1.27 -69.74
C ILE A 123 -11.65 0.32 -68.53
N ARG A 124 -11.46 -1.00 -68.76
CA ARG A 124 -11.34 -1.98 -67.68
C ARG A 124 -10.13 -1.70 -66.78
N LEU A 125 -8.98 -1.33 -67.36
CA LEU A 125 -7.77 -0.99 -66.59
C LEU A 125 -7.97 0.27 -65.74
N ILE A 126 -8.60 1.31 -66.29
CA ILE A 126 -8.94 2.54 -65.54
C ILE A 126 -9.89 2.21 -64.39
N GLN A 127 -10.90 1.37 -64.63
CA GLN A 127 -11.84 0.95 -63.60
C GLN A 127 -11.13 0.17 -62.48
N GLN A 128 -10.24 -0.77 -62.83
CA GLN A 128 -9.45 -1.52 -61.85
C GLN A 128 -8.51 -0.62 -61.04
N LEU A 129 -7.91 0.40 -61.65
CA LEU A 129 -7.09 1.38 -60.93
C LEU A 129 -7.92 2.14 -59.89
N ARG A 130 -9.11 2.61 -60.27
CA ARG A 130 -10.03 3.29 -59.34
C ARG A 130 -10.45 2.38 -58.19
N GLU A 131 -10.82 1.14 -58.48
CA GLU A 131 -11.20 0.17 -57.45
C GLU A 131 -10.05 -0.15 -56.49
N LYS A 132 -8.81 -0.25 -57.00
CA LYS A 132 -7.61 -0.42 -56.17
C LYS A 132 -7.32 0.80 -55.31
N ASP A 133 -7.48 2.00 -55.85
CA ASP A 133 -7.31 3.24 -55.10
C ASP A 133 -8.35 3.37 -53.99
N ASP A 134 -9.62 3.08 -54.27
CA ASP A 134 -10.70 3.05 -53.27
C ASP A 134 -10.44 2.01 -52.17
N ALA A 135 -9.97 0.82 -52.54
CA ALA A 135 -9.58 -0.21 -51.57
C ALA A 135 -8.40 0.24 -50.70
N ASN A 136 -7.38 0.86 -51.30
CA ASN A 136 -6.24 1.41 -50.57
C ASN A 136 -6.65 2.52 -49.60
N PHE A 137 -7.54 3.42 -50.01
CA PHE A 137 -8.08 4.47 -49.14
C PHE A 137 -8.83 3.88 -47.94
N LYS A 138 -9.65 2.85 -48.16
CA LYS A 138 -10.35 2.15 -47.06
C LYS A 138 -9.36 1.49 -46.10
N LEU A 139 -8.39 0.74 -46.61
CA LEU A 139 -7.37 0.08 -45.80
C LEU A 139 -6.53 1.09 -45.01
N MET A 140 -6.16 2.22 -45.61
CA MET A 140 -5.42 3.28 -44.91
C MET A 140 -6.26 3.89 -43.78
N SER A 141 -7.55 4.14 -44.02
CA SER A 141 -8.49 4.64 -43.01
C SER A 141 -8.67 3.65 -41.86
N GLU A 142 -8.86 2.36 -42.15
CA GLU A 142 -8.95 1.30 -41.16
C GLU A 142 -7.66 1.16 -40.36
N ARG A 143 -6.49 1.25 -41.01
CA ARG A 143 -5.19 1.22 -40.34
C ARG A 143 -5.04 2.39 -39.36
N ILE A 144 -5.43 3.61 -39.74
CA ILE A 144 -5.39 4.78 -38.85
C ILE A 144 -6.31 4.55 -37.64
N LYS A 145 -7.55 4.12 -37.87
CA LYS A 145 -8.51 3.83 -36.79
C LYS A 145 -8.00 2.72 -35.86
N SER A 146 -7.47 1.64 -36.41
CA SER A 146 -6.91 0.52 -35.65
C SER A 146 -5.72 0.97 -34.79
N ASN A 147 -4.80 1.76 -35.36
CA ASN A 147 -3.69 2.32 -34.60
C ASN A 147 -4.15 3.23 -33.46
N GLN A 148 -5.17 4.06 -33.69
CA GLN A 148 -5.71 4.95 -32.68
C GLN A 148 -6.40 4.18 -31.55
N ILE A 149 -7.18 3.14 -31.88
CA ILE A 149 -7.79 2.23 -30.89
C ILE A 149 -6.69 1.52 -30.09
N HIS A 150 -5.63 1.04 -30.75
CA HIS A 150 -4.53 0.36 -30.07
C HIS A 150 -3.75 1.30 -29.13
N GLN A 151 -3.57 2.57 -29.51
CA GLN A 151 -2.98 3.59 -28.62
C GLN A 151 -3.85 3.81 -27.39
N LEU A 152 -5.14 4.06 -27.56
CA LEU A 152 -6.08 4.26 -26.45
C LEU A 152 -6.15 3.03 -25.53
N ALA A 153 -6.22 1.83 -26.08
CA ALA A 153 -6.22 0.59 -25.29
C ALA A 153 -4.92 0.41 -24.48
N ASN A 154 -3.76 0.81 -25.04
CA ASN A 154 -2.51 0.79 -24.31
C ASN A 154 -2.46 1.84 -23.20
N GLU A 155 -2.99 3.03 -23.44
CA GLU A 155 -3.11 4.09 -22.42
C GLU A 155 -4.02 3.64 -21.27
N GLU A 156 -5.21 3.11 -21.57
CA GLU A 156 -6.12 2.54 -20.58
C GLU A 156 -5.46 1.40 -19.78
N ARG A 157 -4.76 0.49 -20.46
CA ARG A 157 -4.02 -0.59 -19.81
C ARG A 157 -2.94 -0.04 -18.86
N ASN A 158 -2.20 0.99 -19.26
CA ASN A 158 -1.17 1.60 -18.42
C ASN A 158 -1.78 2.26 -17.17
N VAL A 159 -2.91 2.96 -17.32
CA VAL A 159 -3.64 3.55 -16.18
C VAL A 159 -4.14 2.47 -15.23
N LEU A 160 -4.74 1.39 -15.74
CA LEU A 160 -5.20 0.26 -14.93
C LEU A 160 -4.05 -0.43 -14.21
N GLN A 161 -2.88 -0.55 -14.84
CA GLN A 161 -1.68 -1.10 -14.22
C GLN A 161 -1.18 -0.20 -13.08
N GLU A 162 -1.17 1.12 -13.26
CA GLU A 162 -0.78 2.08 -12.23
C GLU A 162 -1.74 2.07 -11.03
N GLN A 163 -3.06 1.99 -11.30
CA GLN A 163 -4.08 1.81 -10.27
C GLN A 163 -3.88 0.50 -9.50
N THR A 164 -3.61 -0.59 -10.21
CA THR A 164 -3.35 -1.90 -9.59
C THR A 164 -2.12 -1.83 -8.69
N ASN A 165 -1.02 -1.26 -9.17
CA ASN A 165 0.20 -1.10 -8.38
C ASN A 165 -0.05 -0.26 -7.12
N THR A 166 -0.78 0.85 -7.26
CA THR A 166 -1.14 1.73 -6.14
C THR A 166 -1.97 0.98 -5.09
N LEU A 167 -2.98 0.23 -5.53
CA LEU A 167 -3.80 -0.60 -4.64
C LEU A 167 -2.97 -1.70 -3.96
N THR A 168 -2.06 -2.36 -4.69
CA THR A 168 -1.16 -3.36 -4.11
C THR A 168 -0.28 -2.76 -3.01
N THR A 169 0.36 -1.61 -3.26
CA THR A 169 1.16 -0.92 -2.24
C THR A 169 0.31 -0.50 -1.03
N GLN A 170 -0.92 -0.04 -1.26
CA GLN A 170 -1.83 0.33 -0.17
C GLN A 170 -2.23 -0.87 0.68
N VAL A 171 -2.51 -2.02 0.06
CA VAL A 171 -2.82 -3.28 0.75
C VAL A 171 -1.63 -3.77 1.57
N GLU A 172 -0.42 -3.70 1.02
CA GLU A 172 0.81 -4.05 1.74
C GLU A 172 1.02 -3.15 2.97
N ALA A 173 0.83 -1.84 2.83
CA ALA A 173 0.92 -0.89 3.93
C ALA A 173 -0.14 -1.16 5.01
N GLN A 174 -1.39 -1.43 4.62
CA GLN A 174 -2.46 -1.80 5.55
C GLN A 174 -2.15 -3.11 6.29
N ASN A 175 -1.65 -4.13 5.59
CA ASN A 175 -1.23 -5.39 6.21
C ASN A 175 -0.13 -5.21 7.25
N GLN A 176 0.82 -4.29 7.02
CA GLN A 176 1.83 -3.94 8.04
C GLN A 176 1.21 -3.30 9.28
N VAL A 177 0.21 -2.43 9.10
CA VAL A 177 -0.52 -1.82 10.24
C VAL A 177 -1.30 -2.87 11.01
N VAL A 178 -2.01 -3.79 10.32
CA VAL A 178 -2.74 -4.89 10.95
C VAL A 178 -1.80 -5.74 11.81
N ARG A 179 -0.65 -6.16 11.28
CA ARG A 179 0.34 -6.94 12.05
C ARG A 179 0.81 -6.21 13.32
N LYS A 180 1.05 -4.90 13.23
CA LYS A 180 1.43 -4.08 14.40
C LYS A 180 0.31 -3.98 15.43
N LEU A 181 -0.95 -3.92 14.99
CA LEU A 181 -2.11 -3.91 15.87
C LEU A 181 -2.31 -5.27 16.56
N GLU A 182 -2.16 -6.37 15.84
CA GLU A 182 -2.21 -7.73 16.40
C GLU A 182 -1.11 -7.95 17.46
N GLU A 183 0.11 -7.50 17.20
CA GLU A 183 1.21 -7.56 18.17
C GLU A 183 0.89 -6.73 19.43
N LYS A 184 0.37 -5.51 19.24
CA LYS A 184 -0.05 -4.64 20.35
C LYS A 184 -1.18 -5.27 21.16
N GLU A 185 -2.17 -5.87 20.50
CA GLU A 185 -3.26 -6.58 21.16
C GLU A 185 -2.73 -7.73 22.01
N ARG A 186 -1.83 -8.54 21.46
CA ARG A 186 -1.19 -9.64 22.19
C ARG A 186 -0.42 -9.15 23.42
N LEU A 187 0.33 -8.05 23.30
CA LEU A 187 1.02 -7.43 24.43
C LEU A 187 0.05 -6.92 25.50
N LEU A 188 -1.05 -6.27 25.09
CA LEU A 188 -2.07 -5.79 26.01
C LEU A 188 -2.79 -6.93 26.73
N GLN A 189 -3.10 -8.03 26.05
CA GLN A 189 -3.67 -9.24 26.66
C GLN A 189 -2.71 -9.83 27.70
N ASN A 190 -1.41 -9.94 27.39
CA ASN A 190 -0.40 -10.41 28.35
C ASN A 190 -0.31 -9.48 29.58
N ASN A 191 -0.33 -8.16 29.37
CA ASN A 191 -0.32 -7.20 30.47
C ASN A 191 -1.58 -7.32 31.33
N LEU A 192 -2.75 -7.47 30.72
CA LEU A 192 -4.01 -7.67 31.43
C LEU A 192 -3.94 -8.90 32.33
N THR A 193 -3.52 -10.06 31.80
CA THR A 193 -3.39 -11.28 32.61
C THR A 193 -2.39 -11.14 33.76
N THR A 194 -1.35 -10.31 33.60
CA THR A 194 -0.37 -10.04 34.66
C THR A 194 -0.99 -9.19 35.76
N VAL A 195 -1.67 -8.10 35.39
CA VAL A 195 -2.37 -7.22 36.33
C VAL A 195 -3.50 -7.95 37.06
N GLU A 196 -4.22 -8.85 36.39
CA GLU A 196 -5.24 -9.70 37.02
C GLU A 196 -4.65 -10.63 38.09
N LYS A 197 -3.49 -11.24 37.82
CA LYS A 197 -2.77 -12.05 38.81
C LYS A 197 -2.30 -11.22 39.99
N GLU A 198 -1.72 -10.05 39.74
CA GLU A 198 -1.31 -9.12 40.80
C GLU A 198 -2.50 -8.68 41.66
N LEU A 199 -3.63 -8.34 41.03
CA LEU A 199 -4.86 -7.98 41.73
C LEU A 199 -5.33 -9.12 42.63
N SER A 200 -5.34 -10.36 42.14
CA SER A 200 -5.70 -11.54 42.92
C SER A 200 -4.79 -11.71 44.15
N LEU A 201 -3.47 -11.59 43.97
CA LEU A 201 -2.51 -11.66 45.08
C LEU A 201 -2.72 -10.54 46.10
N ARG A 202 -2.99 -9.31 45.63
CA ARG A 202 -3.27 -8.16 46.50
C ARG A 202 -4.57 -8.34 47.28
N GLN A 203 -5.61 -8.89 46.66
CA GLN A 203 -6.87 -9.23 47.33
C GLN A 203 -6.66 -10.29 48.41
N GLN A 204 -5.92 -11.37 48.12
CA GLN A 204 -5.58 -12.39 49.11
C GLN A 204 -4.79 -11.81 50.29
N ALA A 205 -3.79 -10.96 50.02
CA ALA A 205 -3.02 -10.29 51.06
C ALA A 205 -3.90 -9.38 51.93
N LEU A 206 -4.78 -8.60 51.30
CA LEU A 206 -5.73 -7.74 52.02
C LEU A 206 -6.63 -8.56 52.95
N GLU A 207 -7.18 -9.67 52.46
CA GLU A 207 -8.08 -10.51 53.25
C GLU A 207 -7.37 -11.16 54.44
N MET A 208 -6.12 -11.60 54.24
CA MET A 208 -5.25 -12.06 55.33
C MET A 208 -5.00 -10.95 56.37
N HIS A 209 -4.68 -9.73 55.93
CA HIS A 209 -4.45 -8.61 56.84
C HIS A 209 -5.71 -8.20 57.61
N LYS A 210 -6.89 -8.21 56.97
CA LYS A 210 -8.17 -8.00 57.65
C LYS A 210 -8.40 -9.03 58.74
N ARG A 211 -8.17 -10.32 58.44
CA ARG A 211 -8.31 -11.39 59.44
C ARG A 211 -7.38 -11.18 60.64
N LYS A 212 -6.10 -10.88 60.39
CA LYS A 212 -5.13 -10.57 61.45
C LYS A 212 -5.53 -9.35 62.29
N ALA A 213 -6.07 -8.31 61.65
CA ALA A 213 -6.55 -7.12 62.35
C ALA A 213 -7.73 -7.45 63.29
N ILE A 214 -8.66 -8.29 62.84
CA ILE A 214 -9.78 -8.77 63.67
C ILE A 214 -9.27 -9.60 64.84
N GLU A 215 -8.39 -10.58 64.60
CA GLU A 215 -7.80 -11.42 65.66
C GLU A 215 -7.02 -10.58 66.68
N SER A 216 -6.25 -9.59 66.22
CA SER A 216 -5.53 -8.68 67.11
C SER A 216 -6.46 -7.77 67.91
N ALA A 217 -7.56 -7.29 67.31
CA ALA A 217 -8.56 -6.47 68.01
C ALA A 217 -9.28 -7.28 69.08
N GLN A 218 -9.63 -8.54 68.80
CA GLN A 218 -10.21 -9.46 69.76
C GLN A 218 -9.26 -9.73 70.93
N SER A 219 -8.00 -10.07 70.63
CA SER A 219 -6.98 -10.29 71.66
C SER A 219 -6.75 -9.06 72.55
N ALA A 220 -6.75 -7.86 71.96
CA ALA A 220 -6.65 -6.61 72.72
C ALA A 220 -7.86 -6.38 73.64
N ALA A 221 -9.08 -6.70 73.18
CA ALA A 221 -10.29 -6.62 73.98
C ALA A 221 -10.26 -7.60 75.16
N ASP A 222 -9.85 -8.85 74.93
CA ASP A 222 -9.73 -9.87 75.97
C ASP A 222 -8.69 -9.47 77.04
N LEU A 223 -7.52 -8.99 76.61
CA LEU A 223 -6.49 -8.49 77.52
C LEU A 223 -6.99 -7.31 78.35
N LYS A 224 -7.77 -6.41 77.74
CA LYS A 224 -8.38 -5.28 78.46
C LYS A 224 -9.37 -5.75 79.53
N LEU A 225 -10.22 -6.74 79.21
CA LEU A 225 -11.13 -7.35 80.19
C LEU A 225 -10.36 -8.01 81.35
N HIS A 226 -9.25 -8.71 81.06
CA HIS A 226 -8.39 -9.26 82.10
C HIS A 226 -7.76 -8.16 82.96
N LEU A 227 -7.26 -7.09 82.36
CA LEU A 227 -6.71 -5.95 83.10
C LEU A 227 -7.75 -5.31 84.01
N GLU A 228 -8.97 -5.09 83.53
CA GLU A 228 -10.08 -4.55 84.34
C GLU A 228 -10.42 -5.47 85.52
N LYS A 229 -10.49 -6.78 85.28
CA LYS A 229 -10.70 -7.79 86.33
C LYS A 229 -9.58 -7.77 87.38
N TYR A 230 -8.32 -7.77 86.96
CA TYR A 230 -7.19 -7.74 87.89
C TYR A 230 -7.12 -6.41 88.64
N HIS A 231 -7.45 -5.28 88.01
CA HIS A 231 -7.57 -3.99 88.69
C HIS A 231 -8.67 -3.99 89.75
N ALA A 232 -9.83 -4.59 89.46
CA ALA A 232 -10.92 -4.73 90.45
C ALA A 232 -10.48 -5.59 91.64
N GLN A 233 -9.89 -6.76 91.38
CA GLN A 233 -9.34 -7.64 92.42
C GLN A 233 -8.26 -6.94 93.26
N MET A 234 -7.39 -6.15 92.63
CA MET A 234 -6.38 -5.38 93.34
C MET A 234 -6.99 -4.31 94.25
N LYS A 235 -8.04 -3.62 93.80
CA LYS A 235 -8.77 -2.65 94.62
C LYS A 235 -9.46 -3.30 95.81
N GLU A 236 -10.12 -4.44 95.61
CA GLU A 236 -10.73 -5.22 96.68
C GLU A 236 -9.68 -5.69 97.70
N ALA A 237 -8.55 -6.23 97.23
CA ALA A 237 -7.45 -6.63 98.10
C ALA A 237 -6.86 -5.45 98.88
N GLN A 238 -6.67 -4.29 98.23
CA GLN A 238 -6.24 -3.06 98.88
C GLN A 238 -7.22 -2.60 99.96
N GLN A 239 -8.52 -2.66 99.69
CA GLN A 239 -9.56 -2.32 100.67
C GLN A 239 -9.52 -3.27 101.87
N VAL A 240 -9.46 -4.58 101.64
CA VAL A 240 -9.36 -5.58 102.70
C VAL A 240 -8.12 -5.36 103.55
N VAL A 241 -6.97 -5.07 102.92
CA VAL A 241 -5.73 -4.76 103.64
C VAL A 241 -5.93 -3.51 104.51
N ALA A 242 -6.49 -2.43 103.97
CA ALA A 242 -6.75 -1.21 104.74
C ALA A 242 -7.68 -1.46 105.94
N GLU A 243 -8.78 -2.19 105.75
CA GLU A 243 -9.71 -2.55 106.83
C GLU A 243 -9.03 -3.41 107.91
N LYS A 244 -8.19 -4.38 107.51
CA LYS A 244 -7.43 -5.21 108.44
C LYS A 244 -6.36 -4.41 109.18
N THR A 245 -5.68 -3.48 108.51
CA THR A 245 -4.73 -2.57 109.15
C THR A 245 -5.43 -1.70 110.19
N MET A 246 -6.57 -1.09 109.85
CA MET A 246 -7.36 -0.30 110.81
C MET A 246 -7.82 -1.14 112.01
N ALA A 247 -8.32 -2.35 111.77
CA ALA A 247 -8.72 -3.26 112.84
C ALA A 247 -7.53 -3.63 113.75
N LEU A 248 -6.36 -3.91 113.16
CA LEU A 248 -5.14 -4.21 113.90
C LEU A 248 -4.70 -3.01 114.75
N GLU A 249 -4.76 -1.79 114.22
CA GLU A 249 -4.44 -0.57 114.97
C GLU A 249 -5.39 -0.33 116.15
N GLN A 250 -6.69 -0.57 115.94
CA GLN A 250 -7.70 -0.48 117.01
C GLN A 250 -7.44 -1.50 118.11
N GLU A 251 -7.16 -2.76 117.75
CA GLU A 251 -6.82 -3.79 118.72
C GLU A 251 -5.48 -3.50 119.41
N ALA A 252 -4.47 -3.02 118.69
CA ALA A 252 -3.20 -2.59 119.28
C ALA A 252 -3.39 -1.41 120.25
N PHE A 253 -4.32 -0.50 119.99
CA PHE A 253 -4.69 0.59 120.90
C PHE A 253 -5.41 0.08 122.14
N LYS A 254 -6.43 -0.78 121.99
CA LYS A 254 -7.10 -1.44 123.12
C LYS A 254 -6.12 -2.23 123.98
N TYR A 255 -5.24 -2.98 123.35
CA TYR A 255 -4.19 -3.75 124.01
C TYR A 255 -3.27 -2.85 124.83
N ARG A 256 -2.80 -1.72 124.27
CA ARG A 256 -2.01 -0.73 125.01
C ARG A 256 -2.77 -0.17 126.22
N ARG A 257 -4.05 0.18 126.06
CA ARG A 257 -4.88 0.68 127.16
C ARG A 257 -5.06 -0.36 128.28
N ILE A 258 -5.31 -1.61 127.93
CA ILE A 258 -5.39 -2.71 128.90
C ILE A 258 -4.02 -2.92 129.57
N GLN A 259 -2.91 -2.86 128.82
CA GLN A 259 -1.57 -2.94 129.42
C GLN A 259 -1.31 -1.80 130.41
N GLU A 260 -1.72 -0.57 130.12
CA GLU A 260 -1.64 0.57 131.03
C GLU A 260 -2.50 0.38 132.29
N GLU A 261 -3.73 -0.13 132.14
CA GLU A 261 -4.62 -0.49 133.25
C GLU A 261 -4.01 -1.59 134.12
N VAL A 262 -3.46 -2.65 133.51
CA VAL A 262 -2.73 -3.73 134.19
C VAL A 262 -1.52 -3.17 134.94
N ALA A 263 -0.74 -2.28 134.33
CA ALA A 263 0.41 -1.65 134.98
C ALA A 263 -0.02 -0.76 136.17
N SER A 264 -1.12 -0.02 136.02
CA SER A 264 -1.72 0.79 137.09
C SER A 264 -2.21 -0.07 138.26
N LEU A 265 -2.93 -1.16 137.97
CA LEU A 265 -3.38 -2.15 138.96
C LEU A 265 -2.19 -2.81 139.65
N ARG A 266 -1.14 -3.20 138.91
CA ARG A 266 0.12 -3.71 139.49
C ARG A 266 0.75 -2.69 140.44
N ARG A 267 0.81 -1.39 140.08
CA ARG A 267 1.29 -0.33 140.99
C ARG A 267 0.41 -0.13 142.22
N LYS A 268 -0.91 -0.38 142.13
CA LYS A 268 -1.82 -0.35 143.28
C LYS A 268 -1.59 -1.55 144.19
N VAL A 269 -1.42 -2.75 143.63
CA VAL A 269 -1.06 -3.97 144.37
C VAL A 269 0.28 -3.80 145.08
N GLU A 270 1.31 -3.26 144.43
CA GLU A 270 2.59 -3.03 145.09
C GLU A 270 2.56 -1.91 146.15
N ARG A 271 1.65 -0.92 146.02
CA ARG A 271 1.39 0.04 147.10
C ARG A 271 0.70 -0.62 148.30
N ALA A 272 -0.24 -1.52 148.07
CA ALA A 272 -0.88 -2.29 149.14
C ALA A 272 0.14 -3.19 149.86
N LYS A 273 1.01 -3.88 149.12
CA LYS A 273 2.12 -4.66 149.71
C LYS A 273 3.13 -3.81 150.47
N LYS A 274 3.44 -2.58 150.01
CA LYS A 274 4.27 -1.63 150.77
C LYS A 274 3.63 -1.18 152.08
N PHE A 275 2.30 -1.13 152.17
CA PHE A 275 1.59 -0.84 153.43
C PHE A 275 1.64 -2.02 154.43
N GLU A 276 1.88 -3.25 153.97
CA GLU A 276 2.17 -4.42 154.84
C GLU A 276 3.65 -4.57 155.22
N MET A 277 4.55 -3.70 154.73
CA MET A 277 6.01 -3.76 154.95
C MET A 277 6.62 -2.38 155.31
N VAL A 278 6.27 -1.82 156.48
CA VAL A 278 6.97 -0.65 157.06
C VAL A 278 7.33 -0.91 158.52
N ASP A 279 8.51 -1.48 158.72
CA ASP A 279 9.25 -1.62 160.00
C ASP A 279 10.68 -1.04 159.85
N ARG A 280 10.83 0.00 159.02
CA ARG A 280 12.13 0.60 158.63
C ARG A 280 12.17 2.14 158.75
N ALA A 281 11.24 2.73 159.51
CA ALA A 281 11.16 4.18 159.69
C ALA A 281 12.11 4.71 160.80
N ASP A 282 12.59 3.83 161.69
CA ASP A 282 13.33 4.24 162.89
C ASP A 282 14.83 4.51 162.62
N GLU A 283 15.42 3.84 161.61
CA GLU A 283 16.84 4.01 161.25
C GLU A 283 17.14 5.36 160.58
N VAL A 284 16.20 5.86 159.76
CA VAL A 284 16.38 7.13 159.01
C VAL A 284 16.32 8.35 159.93
N LEU A 285 15.48 8.31 160.97
CA LEU A 285 15.37 9.39 161.96
C LEU A 285 16.60 9.50 162.88
N MET A 286 17.27 8.39 163.20
CA MET A 286 18.50 8.44 164.01
C MET A 286 19.69 9.03 163.25
N GLU A 287 19.75 8.85 161.93
CA GLU A 287 20.84 9.38 161.09
C GLU A 287 20.73 10.91 160.91
N GLU A 288 19.53 11.46 160.72
CA GLU A 288 19.33 12.93 160.69
C GLU A 288 19.70 13.60 162.03
N ILE A 289 19.38 12.98 163.18
CA ILE A 289 19.75 13.50 164.49
C ILE A 289 21.29 13.58 164.66
N ARG A 290 22.02 12.65 164.03
CA ARG A 290 23.49 12.64 164.07
C ARG A 290 24.08 13.82 163.29
N ASP A 291 23.58 14.08 162.10
CA ASP A 291 24.05 15.19 161.25
C ASP A 291 23.80 16.57 161.87
N TYR A 292 22.66 16.75 162.53
CA TYR A 292 22.39 17.99 163.28
C TYR A 292 23.34 18.17 164.48
N LYS A 293 23.68 17.09 165.19
CA LYS A 293 24.67 17.14 166.31
C LYS A 293 26.07 17.49 165.81
N ASP A 294 26.51 16.95 164.68
CA ASP A 294 27.82 17.25 164.10
C ASP A 294 27.92 18.69 163.60
N THR A 295 26.84 19.21 163.00
CA THR A 295 26.79 20.60 162.52
C THR A 295 26.92 21.62 163.66
N LEU A 296 26.40 21.31 164.85
CA LEU A 296 26.45 22.20 166.03
C LEU A 296 27.75 22.05 166.86
N THR A 297 28.61 21.09 166.53
CA THR A 297 29.84 20.82 167.28
C THR A 297 31.04 21.61 166.74
N CYS A 298 31.87 22.16 167.62
CA CYS A 298 33.03 22.98 167.29
C CYS A 298 34.02 22.16 166.42
N PRO A 299 34.34 22.62 165.20
CA PRO A 299 35.20 21.85 164.30
C PRO A 299 36.66 21.81 164.77
N SER A 300 37.06 22.65 165.72
CA SER A 300 38.44 22.68 166.24
C SER A 300 38.70 21.64 167.34
N CYS A 301 37.72 21.29 168.17
CA CYS A 301 37.88 20.25 169.19
C CYS A 301 37.00 19.02 168.95
N LYS A 302 35.97 19.12 168.09
CA LYS A 302 34.94 18.09 167.83
C LYS A 302 34.23 17.56 169.09
N VAL A 303 34.29 18.29 170.20
CA VAL A 303 33.73 17.87 171.49
C VAL A 303 32.71 18.90 171.99
N LYS A 304 33.09 20.17 172.06
CA LYS A 304 32.22 21.24 172.59
C LYS A 304 31.34 21.82 171.48
N ARG A 305 30.13 22.29 171.82
CA ARG A 305 29.27 23.01 170.88
C ARG A 305 29.88 24.34 170.45
N LYS A 306 29.47 24.82 169.28
CA LYS A 306 29.81 26.15 168.75
C LYS A 306 29.15 27.24 169.60
N ASP A 307 29.96 28.11 170.22
CA ASP A 307 29.51 29.20 171.09
C ASP A 307 30.41 30.46 171.01
N ALA A 308 31.28 30.56 170.01
CA ALA A 308 32.08 31.76 169.76
C ALA A 308 32.36 31.99 168.27
N VAL A 309 32.39 33.25 167.85
CA VAL A 309 32.59 33.66 166.46
C VAL A 309 33.80 34.58 166.36
N LEU A 310 34.57 34.38 165.29
CA LEU A 310 35.60 35.32 164.88
C LEU A 310 35.00 36.40 163.98
N VAL A 311 34.91 37.65 164.45
CA VAL A 311 34.24 38.74 163.73
C VAL A 311 34.89 39.05 162.37
N LYS A 312 36.20 38.83 162.25
CA LYS A 312 36.93 39.09 160.99
C LYS A 312 36.61 38.12 159.85
N CYS A 313 36.20 36.89 160.15
CA CYS A 313 35.94 35.87 159.13
C CYS A 313 34.63 35.10 159.34
N PHE A 314 33.83 35.51 160.32
CA PHE A 314 32.56 34.93 160.76
C PHE A 314 32.56 33.41 160.98
N HIS A 315 33.73 32.82 161.23
CA HIS A 315 33.85 31.40 161.51
C HIS A 315 33.58 31.10 162.99
N VAL A 316 32.77 30.06 163.21
CA VAL A 316 32.20 29.71 164.52
C VAL A 316 32.88 28.47 165.09
N PHE A 317 33.35 28.59 166.33
CA PHE A 317 34.02 27.55 167.11
C PHE A 317 33.49 27.57 168.54
N CYS A 318 34.06 26.77 169.45
CA CYS A 318 33.83 26.97 170.87
C CYS A 318 34.75 28.08 171.40
N PHE A 319 34.25 28.82 172.39
CA PHE A 319 34.96 29.91 173.05
C PHE A 319 36.29 29.44 173.62
N ASP A 320 36.33 28.25 174.20
CA ASP A 320 37.56 27.67 174.74
C ASP A 320 38.64 27.45 173.67
N CYS A 321 38.27 26.96 172.47
CA CYS A 321 39.24 26.79 171.39
C CYS A 321 39.80 28.13 170.89
N LEU A 322 38.98 29.17 170.79
CA LEU A 322 39.43 30.49 170.38
C LEU A 322 40.28 31.16 171.48
N ARG A 323 39.87 31.04 172.75
CA ARG A 323 40.61 31.56 173.90
C ARG A 323 41.98 30.92 174.04
N THR A 324 42.05 29.58 174.00
CA THR A 324 43.34 28.86 174.08
C THR A 324 44.28 29.25 172.94
N ARG A 325 43.78 29.39 171.71
CA ARG A 325 44.61 29.85 170.58
C ARG A 325 45.09 31.29 170.74
N TYR A 326 44.25 32.17 171.30
CA TYR A 326 44.63 33.54 171.58
C TYR A 326 45.73 33.63 172.66
N GLU A 327 45.59 32.87 173.75
CA GLU A 327 46.53 32.79 174.88
C GLU A 327 47.87 32.17 174.46
N THR A 328 47.86 31.11 173.66
CA THR A 328 49.06 30.43 173.11
C THR A 328 49.73 31.17 171.94
N ARG A 329 49.32 32.42 171.68
CA ARG A 329 49.81 33.28 170.58
C ARG A 329 49.61 32.71 169.16
N GLN A 330 48.83 31.65 168.99
CA GLN A 330 48.42 31.09 167.69
C GLN A 330 47.18 31.82 167.14
N ARG A 331 47.30 33.13 167.00
CA ARG A 331 46.22 34.10 166.73
C ARG A 331 45.73 34.11 165.27
N LYS A 332 45.45 32.92 164.72
CA LYS A 332 44.88 32.72 163.38
C LYS A 332 43.68 31.78 163.44
N CYS A 333 42.65 32.09 162.65
CA CYS A 333 41.42 31.31 162.55
C CYS A 333 41.73 29.84 162.20
N PRO A 334 41.22 28.84 162.94
CA PRO A 334 41.44 27.42 162.61
C PRO A 334 40.96 27.00 161.22
N LYS A 335 39.99 27.71 160.63
CA LYS A 335 39.37 27.34 159.35
C LYS A 335 39.95 28.07 158.15
N CYS A 336 40.19 29.37 158.23
CA CYS A 336 40.70 30.16 157.10
C CYS A 336 42.05 30.84 157.35
N ASN A 337 42.68 30.61 158.50
CA ASN A 337 43.98 31.16 158.85
C ASN A 337 44.05 32.70 158.95
N ALA A 338 42.91 33.40 158.91
CA ALA A 338 42.84 34.86 159.09
C ALA A 338 43.31 35.25 160.50
N ALA A 339 44.16 36.27 160.61
CA ALA A 339 44.68 36.73 161.89
C ALA A 339 43.59 37.43 162.72
N PHE A 340 43.54 37.16 164.03
CA PHE A 340 42.55 37.76 164.94
C PHE A 340 43.18 38.24 166.26
N GLY A 341 42.77 39.41 166.75
CA GLY A 341 43.20 40.03 167.99
C GLY A 341 42.23 39.81 169.16
N ALA A 342 42.49 40.47 170.29
CA ALA A 342 41.69 40.34 171.52
C ALA A 342 40.20 40.67 171.31
N ASN A 343 39.93 41.67 170.47
CA ASN A 343 38.59 42.19 170.23
C ASN A 343 37.90 41.51 169.02
N ASP A 344 38.54 40.52 168.40
CA ASP A 344 38.06 39.92 167.16
C ASP A 344 37.37 38.56 167.40
N TYR A 345 37.21 38.10 168.65
CA TYR A 345 36.44 36.91 168.99
C TYR A 345 35.45 37.19 170.11
N HIS A 346 34.18 36.83 169.89
CA HIS A 346 33.10 37.06 170.86
C HIS A 346 32.27 35.81 171.06
N ARG A 347 31.65 35.71 172.23
CA ARG A 347 30.75 34.62 172.56
C ARG A 347 29.41 34.82 171.85
N LEU A 348 28.85 33.74 171.33
CA LEU A 348 27.49 33.69 170.79
C LEU A 348 26.72 32.53 171.41
N TYR A 349 25.40 32.62 171.38
CA TYR A 349 24.50 31.61 171.92
C TYR A 349 23.59 31.13 170.79
N LEU A 350 23.75 29.87 170.37
CA LEU A 350 22.85 29.20 169.42
C LEU A 350 21.72 28.55 170.21
N THR A 351 20.49 29.03 170.03
CA THR A 351 19.26 28.41 170.54
C THR A 351 18.75 27.33 169.62
#